data_AF-A0A7V3RR04-F1
#
_entry.id   AF-A0A7V3RR04-F1
#
_cell.length_a   1.000
_cell.length_b   1.000
_cell.length_c   1.000
_cell.angle_alpha   90.00
_cell.angle_beta   90.00
_cell.angle_gamma   90.00
#
_symmetry.space_group_name_H-M   'P 1'
#
loop_
_entity.id
_entity.type
_entity.pdbx_description
1 polymer ?
#
loop_
_entity_poly.entity_id
_entity_poly.type
_entity_poly.pdbx_seq_one_letter_code
_entity_poly.pdbx_strand_id
1 'polypeptide(L)'
;MCACFFPRTVLFWVWLCFLWDWGVGCPLLWAATPREELLRLVPDSVGFCVVVQDLRDHAAALQASPFFEQLRQTSFAVKVRNSDSWRKLGYIESKIKQRLGLDWKQLCDDVLGDAVVFAYRPGLPGRPQQEQGVMLLRARNEKVLAALTGRL
;
A
#
# COMPACT_ATOMS: atom_id res chain seq x y z
N MET A 1 5.02 -21.16 72.90
CA MET A 1 5.08 -22.29 71.94
C MET A 1 3.89 -22.16 70.98
N CYS A 2 4.24 -22.22 69.69
CA CYS A 2 3.49 -22.31 68.43
C CYS A 2 1.94 -22.24 68.39
N ALA A 3 1.49 -21.20 67.66
CA ALA A 3 0.62 -21.21 66.48
C ALA A 3 -0.10 -22.50 66.05
N CYS A 4 -1.40 -22.37 65.76
CA CYS A 4 -2.08 -22.93 64.58
C CYS A 4 -3.40 -22.15 64.34
N PHE A 5 -3.30 -20.91 63.85
CA PHE A 5 -4.45 -20.16 63.31
C PHE A 5 -4.45 -20.39 61.80
N PHE A 6 -5.31 -21.30 61.33
CA PHE A 6 -5.44 -21.67 59.92
C PHE A 6 -6.41 -20.68 59.26
N PRO A 7 -5.96 -19.74 58.41
CA PRO A 7 -6.86 -18.74 57.86
C PRO A 7 -7.53 -19.30 56.61
N ARG A 8 -8.85 -19.41 56.68
CA ARG A 8 -9.83 -19.83 55.67
C ARG A 8 -9.93 -18.84 54.47
N THR A 9 -8.87 -18.08 54.22
CA THR A 9 -8.83 -16.89 53.36
C THR A 9 -8.10 -17.11 52.04
N VAL A 10 -7.42 -18.25 51.86
CA VAL A 10 -6.66 -18.55 50.63
C VAL A 10 -7.59 -18.97 49.48
N LEU A 11 -8.76 -19.55 49.77
CA LEU A 11 -9.67 -20.03 48.72
C LEU A 11 -10.39 -18.91 47.96
N PHE A 12 -10.51 -17.71 48.56
CA PHE A 12 -11.25 -16.59 47.97
C PHE A 12 -10.41 -15.81 46.93
N TRP A 13 -9.08 -15.81 47.09
CA TRP A 13 -8.17 -15.14 46.15
C TRP A 13 -7.97 -15.91 44.84
N VAL A 14 -7.99 -17.25 44.88
CA VAL A 14 -7.87 -18.07 43.65
C VAL A 14 -9.06 -17.87 42.72
N TRP A 15 -10.26 -17.65 43.27
CA TRP A 15 -11.47 -17.38 42.47
C TRP A 15 -11.48 -15.99 41.82
N LEU A 16 -10.84 -14.99 42.44
CA LEU A 16 -10.78 -13.64 41.88
C LEU A 16 -9.79 -13.53 40.71
N CYS A 17 -8.74 -14.35 40.68
CA CYS A 17 -7.82 -14.43 39.54
C CYS A 17 -8.44 -15.15 38.32
N PHE A 18 -9.27 -16.18 38.54
CA PHE A 18 -9.93 -16.91 37.44
C PHE A 18 -11.00 -16.10 36.70
N LEU A 19 -11.55 -15.05 37.31
CA LEU A 19 -12.55 -14.17 36.71
C LEU A 19 -11.96 -12.96 35.97
N TRP A 20 -10.65 -12.70 36.07
CA TRP A 20 -9.97 -11.64 35.31
C TRP A 20 -9.44 -12.11 33.95
N ASP A 21 -9.24 -13.43 33.77
CA ASP A 21 -8.64 -13.98 32.54
C ASP A 21 -9.66 -14.16 31.39
N TRP A 22 -10.97 -14.07 31.65
CA TRP A 22 -12.01 -14.39 30.66
C TRP A 22 -12.61 -13.20 29.90
N GLY A 23 -12.16 -11.98 30.19
CA GLY A 23 -12.73 -10.78 29.59
C GLY A 23 -11.67 -9.71 29.39
N VAL A 24 -10.83 -9.84 28.35
CA VAL A 24 -10.83 -9.00 27.13
C VAL A 24 -9.80 -9.62 26.18
N GLY A 25 -10.05 -10.85 25.74
CA GLY A 25 -9.48 -11.34 24.48
C GLY A 25 -10.27 -10.73 23.33
N CYS A 26 -10.28 -9.39 23.21
CA CYS A 26 -10.73 -8.78 21.96
C CYS A 26 -9.65 -9.21 20.96
N PRO A 27 -9.94 -10.09 19.97
CA PRO A 27 -8.99 -10.24 18.89
C PRO A 27 -8.80 -8.83 18.37
N LEU A 28 -7.56 -8.36 18.36
CA LEU A 28 -7.18 -7.18 17.63
C LEU A 28 -7.91 -7.29 16.30
N LEU A 29 -8.90 -6.42 16.08
CA LEU A 29 -9.56 -6.27 14.79
C LEU A 29 -8.43 -5.90 13.85
N TRP A 30 -7.85 -6.92 13.21
CA TRP A 30 -6.78 -6.78 12.26
C TRP A 30 -7.44 -6.15 11.04
N ALA A 31 -7.50 -4.82 11.06
CA ALA A 31 -7.97 -4.05 9.92
C ALA A 31 -7.12 -4.51 8.73
N ALA A 32 -7.78 -5.07 7.72
CA ALA A 32 -7.10 -5.55 6.54
C ALA A 32 -6.31 -4.39 5.95
N THR A 33 -5.03 -4.62 5.65
CA THR A 33 -4.23 -3.58 5.01
C THR A 33 -4.82 -3.25 3.63
N PRO A 34 -4.64 -2.02 3.08
CA PRO A 34 -5.13 -1.67 1.74
C PRO A 34 -4.75 -2.71 0.68
N ARG A 35 -3.54 -3.27 0.79
CA ARG A 35 -3.08 -4.39 -0.02
C ARG A 35 -3.93 -5.65 0.15
N GLU A 36 -4.20 -6.08 1.38
CA GLU A 36 -4.99 -7.29 1.66
C GLU A 36 -6.42 -7.17 1.13
N GLU A 37 -7.03 -5.98 1.25
CA GLU A 37 -8.35 -5.71 0.68
C GLU A 37 -8.34 -5.91 -0.84
N LEU A 38 -7.34 -5.36 -1.54
CA LEU A 38 -7.25 -5.49 -3.00
C LEU A 38 -6.91 -6.93 -3.43
N LEU A 39 -6.04 -7.63 -2.70
CA LEU A 39 -5.68 -9.01 -3.02
C LEU A 39 -6.85 -9.99 -2.92
N ARG A 40 -7.84 -9.72 -2.05
CA ARG A 40 -9.09 -10.51 -1.99
C ARG A 40 -9.96 -10.37 -3.24
N LEU A 41 -9.76 -9.31 -4.02
CA LEU A 41 -10.50 -9.04 -5.25
C LEU A 41 -9.74 -9.51 -6.50
N VAL A 42 -8.49 -9.94 -6.35
CA VAL A 42 -7.70 -10.49 -7.45
C VAL A 42 -8.22 -11.88 -7.79
N PRO A 43 -8.51 -12.19 -9.06
CA PRO A 43 -8.92 -13.52 -9.47
C PRO A 43 -7.82 -14.56 -9.16
N ASP A 44 -8.22 -15.75 -8.69
CA ASP A 44 -7.27 -16.83 -8.37
C ASP A 44 -6.47 -17.31 -9.60
N SER A 45 -6.99 -17.09 -10.82
CA SER A 45 -6.43 -17.59 -12.08
C SER A 45 -5.45 -16.62 -12.75
N VAL A 46 -4.62 -15.87 -12.02
CA VAL A 46 -3.68 -14.90 -12.59
C VAL A 46 -2.31 -15.52 -12.82
N GLY A 47 -1.66 -15.18 -13.94
CA GLY A 47 -0.31 -15.66 -14.26
C GLY A 47 0.78 -14.86 -13.54
N PHE A 48 0.56 -13.55 -13.36
CA PHE A 48 1.37 -12.73 -12.47
C PHE A 48 0.54 -11.61 -11.85
N CYS A 49 0.95 -11.18 -10.65
CA CYS A 49 0.33 -10.10 -9.91
C CYS A 49 1.41 -9.15 -9.38
N VAL A 50 1.34 -7.87 -9.73
CA VAL A 50 2.23 -6.82 -9.21
C VAL A 50 1.44 -5.97 -8.24
N VAL A 51 1.95 -5.83 -7.02
CA VAL A 51 1.35 -4.99 -5.98
C VAL A 51 2.32 -3.86 -5.67
N VAL A 52 1.80 -2.64 -5.71
CA VAL A 52 2.51 -1.43 -5.32
C VAL A 52 1.73 -0.82 -4.16
N GLN A 53 2.41 -0.56 -3.04
CA GLN A 53 1.80 -0.04 -1.82
C GLN A 53 2.59 1.13 -1.27
N ASP A 54 1.89 2.02 -0.56
CA ASP A 54 2.46 3.12 0.22
C ASP A 54 3.44 3.97 -0.61
N LEU A 55 3.10 4.23 -1.88
CA LEU A 55 4.01 4.85 -2.84
C LEU A 55 4.44 6.25 -2.38
N ARG A 56 3.53 6.96 -1.72
CA ARG A 56 3.77 8.26 -1.11
C ARG A 56 4.85 8.21 -0.04
N ASP A 57 4.72 7.29 0.89
CA ASP A 57 5.62 7.19 2.05
C ASP A 57 6.99 6.67 1.60
N HIS A 58 7.03 5.73 0.66
CA HIS A 58 8.27 5.27 0.04
C HIS A 58 8.94 6.37 -0.80
N ALA A 59 8.18 7.16 -1.56
CA ALA A 59 8.73 8.28 -2.32
C ALA A 59 9.28 9.37 -1.39
N ALA A 60 8.56 9.69 -0.32
CA ALA A 60 9.01 10.65 0.69
C ALA A 60 10.28 10.14 1.41
N ALA A 61 10.29 8.88 1.84
CA ALA A 61 11.45 8.25 2.49
C ALA A 61 12.66 8.21 1.55
N LEU A 62 12.45 7.88 0.27
CA LEU A 62 13.51 7.89 -0.74
C LEU A 62 14.07 9.31 -0.92
N GLN A 63 13.22 10.32 -1.08
CA GLN A 63 13.66 11.72 -1.21
C GLN A 63 14.41 12.23 0.01
N ALA A 64 14.01 11.81 1.21
CA ALA A 64 14.69 12.16 2.47
C ALA A 64 15.98 11.35 2.71
N SER A 65 16.24 10.32 1.91
CA SER A 65 17.38 9.42 2.15
C SER A 65 18.72 10.04 1.71
N PRO A 66 19.82 9.77 2.44
CA PRO A 66 21.16 10.17 2.02
C PRO A 66 21.56 9.59 0.65
N PHE A 67 21.02 8.41 0.31
CA PHE A 67 21.22 7.77 -0.99
C PHE A 67 20.73 8.65 -2.15
N PHE A 68 19.57 9.29 -2.00
CA PHE A 68 19.02 10.14 -3.06
C PHE A 68 19.88 11.40 -3.29
N GLU A 69 20.36 12.02 -2.22
CA GLU A 69 21.30 13.15 -2.32
C GLU A 69 22.61 12.75 -2.99
N GLN A 70 23.19 11.61 -2.60
CA GLN A 70 24.38 11.05 -3.23
C GLN A 70 24.15 10.74 -4.71
N LEU A 71 23.01 10.12 -5.05
CA LEU A 71 22.65 9.79 -6.42
C LEU A 71 22.58 11.06 -7.27
N ARG A 72 21.93 12.12 -6.78
CA ARG A 72 21.82 13.42 -7.49
C ARG A 72 23.16 14.08 -7.78
N GLN A 73 24.14 13.88 -6.90
CA GLN A 73 25.49 14.42 -7.04
C GLN A 73 26.37 13.60 -8.01
N THR A 74 25.94 12.39 -8.40
CA THR A 74 26.71 11.58 -9.36
C THR A 74 26.74 12.21 -10.75
N SER A 75 27.88 12.06 -11.44
CA SER A 75 28.04 12.47 -12.83
C SER A 75 27.05 11.76 -13.77
N PHE A 76 26.58 10.57 -13.40
CA PHE A 76 25.52 9.87 -14.09
C PHE A 76 24.17 10.59 -13.99
N ALA A 77 23.75 10.98 -12.77
CA ALA A 77 22.49 11.69 -12.59
C ALA A 77 22.47 13.04 -13.31
N VAL A 78 23.59 13.77 -13.34
CA VAL A 78 23.72 15.02 -14.11
C VAL A 78 23.57 14.76 -15.61
N LYS A 79 24.21 13.71 -16.14
CA LYS A 79 24.10 13.31 -17.56
C LYS A 79 22.68 12.89 -17.93
N VAL A 80 22.04 12.07 -17.09
CA VAL A 80 20.64 11.68 -17.27
C VAL A 80 19.76 12.92 -17.24
N ARG A 81 20.01 13.87 -16.32
CA ARG A 81 19.22 15.09 -16.21
C ARG A 81 19.26 15.98 -17.43
N ASN A 82 20.41 16.02 -18.08
CA ASN A 82 20.64 16.82 -19.29
C ASN A 82 20.31 16.06 -20.58
N SER A 83 19.93 14.78 -20.49
CA SER A 83 19.59 13.97 -21.66
C SER A 83 18.22 14.34 -22.24
N ASP A 84 18.05 14.14 -23.55
CA ASP A 84 16.77 14.36 -24.23
C ASP A 84 15.65 13.45 -23.70
N SER A 85 16.00 12.28 -23.17
CA SER A 85 15.06 11.36 -22.53
C SER A 85 14.40 11.97 -21.28
N TRP A 86 15.14 12.78 -20.51
CA TRP A 86 14.59 13.49 -19.35
C TRP A 86 13.67 14.64 -19.77
N ARG A 87 13.95 15.31 -20.89
CA ARG A 87 13.03 16.32 -21.45
C ARG A 87 11.71 15.69 -21.89
N LYS A 88 11.75 14.47 -22.45
CA LYS A 88 10.54 13.71 -22.82
C LYS A 88 9.67 13.38 -21.61
N LEU A 89 10.26 13.13 -20.44
CA LEU A 89 9.51 12.91 -19.21
C LEU A 89 8.76 14.16 -18.75
N GLY A 90 9.37 15.34 -18.83
CA GLY A 90 8.67 16.61 -18.58
C GLY A 90 7.50 16.83 -19.56
N TYR A 91 7.65 16.39 -20.81
CA TYR A 91 6.54 16.41 -21.77
C TYR A 91 5.41 15.44 -21.38
N ILE A 92 5.71 14.22 -20.95
CA ILE A 92 4.71 13.27 -20.45
C ILE A 92 3.99 13.85 -19.22
N GLU A 93 4.73 14.43 -18.28
CA GLU A 93 4.16 15.10 -17.10
C GLU A 93 3.21 16.23 -17.51
N SER A 94 3.60 17.05 -18.49
CA SER A 94 2.72 18.11 -19.02
C SER A 94 1.45 17.55 -19.65
N LYS A 95 1.52 16.39 -20.31
CA LYS A 95 0.36 15.73 -20.93
C LYS A 95 -0.56 15.09 -19.91
N ILE A 96 -0.01 14.50 -18.85
CA ILE A 96 -0.77 14.03 -17.69
C ILE A 96 -1.53 15.20 -17.09
N LYS A 97 -0.84 16.32 -16.82
CA LYS A 97 -1.47 17.53 -16.29
C LYS A 97 -2.54 18.10 -17.21
N GLN A 98 -2.30 18.12 -18.53
CA GLN A 98 -3.25 18.65 -19.50
C GLN A 98 -4.51 17.79 -19.63
N ARG A 99 -4.37 16.46 -19.70
CA ARG A 99 -5.51 15.55 -19.93
C ARG A 99 -6.23 15.18 -18.66
N LEU A 100 -5.47 14.88 -17.61
CA LEU A 100 -6.00 14.36 -16.35
C LEU A 100 -6.19 15.47 -15.32
N GLY A 101 -5.65 16.68 -15.54
CA GLY A 101 -5.79 17.84 -14.66
C GLY A 101 -5.12 17.66 -13.29
N LEU A 102 -4.23 16.68 -13.15
CA LEU A 102 -3.45 16.39 -11.96
C LEU A 102 -1.96 16.49 -12.28
N ASP A 103 -1.15 16.99 -11.35
CA ASP A 103 0.30 16.84 -11.46
C ASP A 103 0.75 15.41 -11.08
N TRP A 104 1.99 15.06 -11.43
CA TRP A 104 2.51 13.71 -11.18
C TRP A 104 2.53 13.36 -9.70
N LYS A 105 2.78 14.35 -8.84
CA LYS A 105 2.81 14.16 -7.39
C LYS A 105 1.40 13.85 -6.84
N GLN A 106 0.40 14.60 -7.23
CA GLN A 106 -1.02 14.37 -6.88
C GLN A 106 -1.49 13.01 -7.39
N LEU A 107 -1.10 12.61 -8.61
CA LEU A 107 -1.42 11.28 -9.11
C LEU A 107 -0.83 10.17 -8.21
N CYS A 108 0.45 10.30 -7.83
CA CYS A 108 1.09 9.36 -6.93
C CYS A 108 0.52 9.39 -5.50
N ASP A 109 0.23 10.58 -4.96
CA ASP A 109 -0.12 10.76 -3.54
C ASP A 109 -1.63 10.55 -3.27
N ASP A 110 -2.50 11.00 -4.18
CA ASP A 110 -3.95 11.00 -3.97
C ASP A 110 -4.65 9.80 -4.62
N VAL A 111 -4.07 9.25 -5.68
CA VAL A 111 -4.68 8.18 -6.50
C VAL A 111 -3.95 6.86 -6.28
N LEU A 112 -2.63 6.83 -6.48
CA LEU A 112 -1.82 5.60 -6.35
C LEU A 112 -1.21 5.40 -4.94
N GLY A 113 -1.53 6.29 -4.00
CA GLY A 113 -0.77 6.45 -2.76
C GLY A 113 -0.85 5.29 -1.79
N ASP A 114 -2.02 4.65 -1.69
CA ASP A 114 -2.27 3.59 -0.70
C ASP A 114 -1.92 2.21 -1.27
N ALA A 115 -2.65 1.74 -2.28
CA ALA A 115 -2.32 0.47 -2.95
C ALA A 115 -2.86 0.38 -4.38
N VAL A 116 -2.06 -0.19 -5.27
CA VAL A 116 -2.39 -0.52 -6.66
C VAL A 116 -2.03 -1.97 -6.91
N VAL A 117 -2.92 -2.73 -7.53
CA VAL A 117 -2.68 -4.11 -7.93
C VAL A 117 -2.91 -4.28 -9.43
N PHE A 118 -1.90 -4.78 -10.12
CA PHE A 118 -1.99 -5.21 -11.51
C PHE A 118 -1.98 -6.73 -11.56
N ALA A 119 -3.11 -7.31 -11.94
CA ALA A 119 -3.28 -8.73 -12.12
C ALA A 119 -3.36 -9.04 -13.61
N TYR A 120 -2.48 -9.91 -14.09
CA TYR A 120 -2.45 -10.30 -15.49
C TYR A 120 -2.54 -11.81 -15.63
N ARG A 121 -3.40 -12.23 -16.56
CA ARG A 121 -3.54 -13.61 -17.00
C ARG A 121 -3.13 -13.70 -18.47
N PRO A 122 -2.01 -14.39 -18.78
CA PRO A 122 -1.65 -14.63 -20.17
C PRO A 122 -2.69 -15.50 -20.85
N GLY A 123 -2.96 -15.22 -22.12
CA GLY A 123 -3.71 -16.12 -22.99
C GLY A 123 -2.91 -17.40 -23.26
N LEU A 124 -3.59 -18.44 -23.73
CA LEU A 124 -2.91 -19.63 -24.21
C LEU A 124 -2.05 -19.29 -25.45
N PRO A 125 -0.96 -20.04 -25.71
CA PRO A 125 -0.15 -19.85 -26.91
C PRO A 125 -1.01 -19.83 -28.18
N GLY A 126 -0.88 -18.78 -28.99
CA GLY A 126 -1.67 -18.58 -30.21
C GLY A 126 -3.06 -17.97 -30.02
N ARG A 127 -3.43 -17.57 -28.79
CA ARG A 127 -4.72 -16.91 -28.48
C ARG A 127 -4.53 -15.65 -27.62
N PRO A 128 -3.88 -14.60 -28.13
CA PRO A 128 -3.64 -13.36 -27.38
C PRO A 128 -4.95 -12.63 -27.00
N GLN A 129 -6.07 -12.88 -27.71
CA GLN A 129 -7.37 -12.31 -27.37
C GLN A 129 -7.94 -12.85 -26.05
N GLN A 130 -7.34 -13.90 -25.48
CA GLN A 130 -7.72 -14.45 -24.17
C GLN A 130 -6.90 -13.87 -23.02
N GLU A 131 -5.97 -12.94 -23.31
CA GLU A 131 -5.27 -12.18 -22.29
C GLU A 131 -6.26 -11.34 -21.48
N GLN A 132 -6.11 -11.38 -20.16
CA GLN A 132 -6.94 -10.60 -19.25
C GLN A 132 -6.05 -9.82 -18.30
N GLY A 133 -6.23 -8.51 -18.30
CA GLY A 133 -5.61 -7.61 -17.33
C GLY A 133 -6.69 -7.00 -16.45
N VAL A 134 -6.46 -7.02 -15.14
CA VAL A 134 -7.27 -6.29 -14.16
C VAL A 134 -6.34 -5.37 -13.39
N MET A 135 -6.71 -4.10 -13.29
CA MET A 135 -6.08 -3.13 -12.43
C MET A 135 -7.05 -2.77 -11.31
N LEU A 136 -6.64 -3.01 -10.07
CA LEU A 136 -7.38 -2.63 -8.88
C LEU A 136 -6.64 -1.51 -8.17
N LEU A 137 -7.38 -0.56 -7.64
CA LEU A 137 -6.81 0.60 -6.98
C LEU A 137 -7.59 0.90 -5.71
N ARG A 138 -6.85 1.13 -4.62
CA ARG A 138 -7.37 1.81 -3.43
C ARG A 138 -6.97 3.28 -3.53
N ALA A 139 -7.88 4.11 -4.03
CA ALA A 139 -7.64 5.54 -4.06
C ALA A 139 -7.85 6.12 -2.66
N ARG A 140 -6.92 7.00 -2.26
CA ARG A 140 -7.00 7.70 -1.00
C ARG A 140 -8.05 8.81 -1.04
N ASN A 141 -8.12 9.52 -2.16
CA ASN A 141 -9.07 10.60 -2.39
C ASN A 141 -10.09 10.19 -3.45
N GLU A 142 -11.24 9.72 -3.00
CA GLU A 142 -12.37 9.32 -3.84
C GLU A 142 -12.83 10.44 -4.79
N LYS A 143 -12.74 11.71 -4.37
CA LYS A 143 -13.17 12.86 -5.18
C LYS A 143 -12.20 13.09 -6.34
N VAL A 144 -10.91 12.94 -6.08
CA VAL A 144 -9.86 13.05 -7.12
C VAL A 144 -9.98 11.87 -8.09
N LEU A 145 -10.21 10.65 -7.60
CA LEU A 145 -10.45 9.49 -8.45
C LEU A 145 -11.71 9.69 -9.31
N ALA A 146 -12.83 10.13 -8.73
CA ALA A 146 -14.06 10.38 -9.47
C ALA A 146 -13.85 11.44 -10.57
N ALA A 147 -13.12 12.51 -10.26
CA ALA A 147 -12.76 13.53 -11.25
C ALA A 147 -11.86 12.98 -12.38
N LEU A 148 -10.99 12.00 -12.08
CA LEU A 148 -10.19 11.32 -13.10
C LEU A 148 -11.03 10.40 -13.97
N THR A 149 -11.91 9.58 -13.39
CA THR A 149 -12.75 8.65 -14.15
C THR A 149 -13.65 9.40 -15.12
N GLY A 150 -14.12 10.60 -14.77
CA GLY A 150 -14.87 11.46 -15.70
C GLY A 150 -14.07 12.05 -16.86
N ARG A 151 -12.74 11.85 -16.89
CA ARG A 151 -11.81 12.37 -17.92
C ARG A 151 -11.17 11.26 -18.77
N LEU A 152 -11.41 10.00 -18.44
CA LEU A 152 -10.97 8.80 -19.17
C LEU A 152 -12.02 8.39 -20.20
#